data_AF-A0A5K0YP46-F1
#
_entry.id   AF-A0A5K0YP46-F1
#
_cell.length_a   1.000
_cell.length_b   1.000
_cell.length_c   1.000
_cell.angle_alpha   90.00
_cell.angle_beta   90.00
_cell.angle_gamma   90.00
#
_symmetry.space_group_name_H-M   'P 1'
#
loop_
_entity.id
_entity.type
_entity.pdbx_description
1 polymer ?
#
loop_
_entity_poly.entity_id
_entity_poly.type
_entity_poly.pdbx_seq_one_letter_code
_entity_poly.pdbx_strand_id
1 'polypeptide(L)' 'VPDFLNAKIHGLPVTKVITDMKWLKEEFTEKVQK' A
#
# COMPACT_ATOMS: atom_id res chain seq x y z
N VAL A 1 -10.20 4.75 -2.00
CA VAL A 1 -8.74 4.52 -2.14
C VAL A 1 -8.21 4.15 -0.76
N PRO A 2 -7.58 2.97 -0.56
CA PRO A 2 -7.00 2.65 0.74
C PRO A 2 -5.83 3.59 1.03
N ASP A 3 -5.74 4.06 2.26
CA ASP A 3 -4.70 5.01 2.68
C ASP A 3 -3.38 4.29 3.03
N PHE A 4 -2.79 3.62 2.04
CA PHE A 4 -1.46 3.02 2.19
C PHE A 4 -0.33 4.08 2.17
N LEU A 5 -0.66 5.34 1.88
CA LEU A 5 0.29 6.46 1.87
C LEU A 5 0.67 6.88 3.29
N ASN A 6 -0.28 6.84 4.22
CA ASN A 6 -0.03 7.14 5.64
C ASN A 6 0.30 5.89 6.47
N ALA A 7 0.08 4.69 5.92
CA ALA A 7 0.35 3.43 6.59
C ALA A 7 1.85 3.20 6.82
N LYS A 8 2.17 2.56 7.96
CA LYS A 8 3.53 2.22 8.35
C LYS A 8 3.65 0.75 8.73
N ILE A 9 4.72 0.11 8.29
CA ILE A 9 5.13 -1.25 8.68
C ILE A 9 6.38 -1.09 9.54
N HIS A 10 6.31 -1.54 10.80
CA HIS A 10 7.39 -1.33 11.79
C HIS A 10 7.85 0.13 11.92
N GLY A 11 6.93 1.09 11.78
CA GLY A 11 7.24 2.52 11.84
C GLY A 11 7.82 3.12 10.56
N LEU A 12 8.12 2.31 9.55
CA LEU A 12 8.56 2.76 8.23
C LEU A 12 7.36 2.92 7.29
N PRO A 13 7.33 3.94 6.40
CA PRO A 13 6.28 4.08 5.40
C PRO A 13 6.14 2.81 4.56
N VAL A 14 4.91 2.40 4.26
CA VAL A 14 4.63 1.20 3.43
C VAL A 14 5.40 1.23 2.12
N THR A 15 5.50 2.40 1.47
CA THR A 15 6.23 2.59 0.20
C THR A 15 7.75 2.34 0.31
N LYS A 16 8.32 2.31 1.51
CA LYS A 16 9.72 1.93 1.75
C LYS A 16 9.91 0.43 1.97
N VAL A 17 8.86 -0.27 2.36
CA VAL A 17 8.90 -1.72 2.65
C VAL A 17 8.38 -2.51 1.46
N ILE A 18 7.28 -2.05 0.86
CA ILE A 18 6.70 -2.58 -0.36
C ILE A 18 7.06 -1.59 -1.48
N THR A 19 8.09 -1.94 -2.24
CA THR A 19 8.61 -1.12 -3.34
C THR A 19 7.80 -1.28 -4.63
N ASP A 20 6.96 -2.32 -4.71
CA ASP A 20 6.05 -2.52 -5.83
C ASP A 20 4.85 -1.57 -5.75
N MET A 21 5.01 -0.41 -6.38
CA MET A 21 3.98 0.61 -6.46
C MET A 21 2.80 0.22 -7.35
N LYS A 22 3.00 -0.69 -8.32
CA LYS A 22 1.92 -1.14 -9.20
C LYS A 22 0.98 -2.05 -8.41
N TRP A 23 1.56 -2.99 -7.65
CA TRP A 23 0.79 -3.86 -6.77
C TRP A 23 -0.04 -3.08 -5.74
N LEU A 24 0.54 -2.06 -5.08
CA LEU A 24 -0.18 -1.23 -4.11
C LEU A 24 -1.37 -0.46 -4.73
N LYS A 25 -1.19 0.07 -5.94
CA LYS A 25 -2.19 0.91 -6.61
C LYS A 25 -3.30 0.11 -7.30
N GLU A 26 -2.98 -1.02 -7.90
CA GLU A 26 -3.91 -1.78 -8.73
C GLU A 26 -4.45 -2.97 -7.93
N GLU A 27 -3.60 -3.92 -7.57
CA GLU A 27 -4.03 -5.18 -6.97
C GLU A 27 -4.51 -5.04 -5.53
N PHE A 28 -3.74 -4.36 -4.68
CA PHE A 28 -4.08 -4.16 -3.27
C PHE A 28 -5.34 -3.30 -3.13
N THR A 29 -5.39 -2.22 -3.91
CA THR A 29 -6.55 -1.32 -3.92
C THR A 29 -7.82 -2.03 -4.38
N GLU A 30 -7.74 -2.88 -5.40
CA GLU A 30 -8.88 -3.68 -5.85
C GLU A 30 -9.31 -4.73 -4.80
N LYS A 31 -8.37 -5.45 -4.20
CA LYS A 31 -8.65 -6.51 -3.20
C LYS A 31 -9.25 -6.01 -1.89
N VAL A 32 -8.94 -4.78 -1.49
CA VAL A 32 -9.43 -4.20 -0.21
C VAL A 32 -10.75 -3.44 -0.40
N GLN A 33 -11.03 -2.95 -1.61
CA GLN A 33 -12.26 -2.19 -1.88
C GLN A 33 -13.44 -3.05 -2.34
N LYS A 34 -13.18 -4.25 -2.86
CA LYS A 34 -14.21 -5.25 -3.18
C LYS A 34 -14.40 -6.21 -2.03
#